data_AF-A0A6S7JBW7-F1
#
_entry.id   AF-A0A6S7JBW7-F1
#
_cell.length_a   1.000
_cell.length_b   1.000
_cell.length_c   1.000
_cell.angle_alpha   90.00
_cell.angle_beta   90.00
_cell.angle_gamma   90.00
#
_symmetry.space_group_name_H-M   'P 1'
#
loop_
_entity.id
_entity.type
_entity.pdbx_description
1 polymer ?
#
loop_
_entity_poly.entity_id
_entity_poly.type
_entity_poly.pdbx_seq_one_letter_code
_entity_poly.pdbx_strand_id
1 'polypeptide(L)'
;MTEEIDVQRLRDDFLEFLAELMEQLEELQSLLLTDNLEIADRLLNTAQRCSSGILLFISVFESRNWDVCVDILALLHRLLEIYDNLVIRYSKRLRWIEEREQDNSFHCRQERTGTPGRPRFVVSKPQIEGLQELGFSWSKIAGMIGISRITLYRRRLALGIGNEV
;
A
#
# COMPACT_ATOMS: atom_id res chain seq x y z
N MET A 1 -48.73 -5.19 -3.56
CA MET A 1 -48.17 -4.69 -4.82
C MET A 1 -46.68 -4.56 -4.58
N THR A 2 -45.95 -5.65 -4.75
CA THR A 2 -44.50 -5.71 -4.58
C THR A 2 -43.89 -5.06 -5.81
N GLU A 3 -43.19 -3.93 -5.64
CA GLU A 3 -42.34 -3.38 -6.69
C GLU A 3 -41.38 -4.48 -7.15
N GLU A 4 -41.53 -4.87 -8.40
CA GLU A 4 -40.61 -5.80 -9.05
C GLU A 4 -39.28 -5.05 -9.16
N ILE A 5 -38.33 -5.42 -8.30
CA ILE A 5 -37.01 -4.81 -8.28
C ILE A 5 -36.43 -4.95 -9.68
N ASP A 6 -36.07 -3.84 -10.32
CA ASP A 6 -35.39 -3.83 -11.61
C ASP A 6 -33.97 -4.35 -11.40
N VAL A 7 -33.88 -5.66 -11.51
CA VAL A 7 -32.70 -6.51 -11.47
C VAL A 7 -31.61 -5.96 -12.38
N GLN A 8 -31.95 -5.52 -13.60
CA GLN A 8 -30.95 -4.99 -14.54
C GLN A 8 -30.32 -3.69 -14.01
N ARG A 9 -31.17 -2.77 -13.54
CA ARG A 9 -30.73 -1.50 -12.95
C ARG A 9 -29.89 -1.69 -11.70
N LEU A 10 -30.28 -2.62 -10.82
CA LEU A 10 -29.54 -2.94 -9.60
C LEU A 10 -28.13 -3.48 -9.92
N ARG A 11 -27.99 -4.25 -11.00
CA ARG A 11 -26.70 -4.74 -11.48
C ARG A 11 -25.82 -3.60 -11.99
N ASP A 12 -26.38 -2.71 -12.79
CA ASP A 12 -25.64 -1.59 -13.38
C ASP A 12 -25.16 -0.62 -12.28
N ASP A 13 -26.04 -0.25 -11.35
CA ASP A 13 -25.71 0.57 -10.17
C ASP A 13 -24.59 -0.07 -9.33
N PHE A 14 -24.57 -1.41 -9.24
CA PHE A 14 -23.53 -2.14 -8.51
C PHE A 14 -22.18 -2.15 -9.24
N LEU A 15 -22.19 -2.25 -10.56
CA LEU A 15 -20.96 -2.16 -11.36
C LEU A 15 -20.34 -0.76 -11.28
N GLU A 16 -21.17 0.28 -11.30
CA GLU A 16 -20.74 1.67 -11.10
C GLU A 16 -20.13 1.87 -9.71
N PHE A 17 -20.81 1.37 -8.66
CA PHE A 17 -20.27 1.37 -7.30
C PHE A 17 -18.92 0.63 -7.19
N LEU A 18 -18.77 -0.52 -7.83
CA LEU A 18 -17.50 -1.27 -7.81
C LEU A 18 -16.39 -0.50 -8.53
N ALA A 19 -16.69 0.17 -9.63
CA ALA A 19 -15.73 0.99 -10.36
C ALA A 19 -15.25 2.18 -9.53
N GLU A 20 -16.17 2.92 -8.90
CA GLU A 20 -15.86 4.02 -7.98
C GLU A 20 -15.03 3.54 -6.79
N LEU A 21 -15.37 2.39 -6.22
CA LEU A 21 -14.64 1.79 -5.12
C LEU A 21 -13.22 1.39 -5.54
N MET A 22 -13.04 0.85 -6.75
CA MET A 22 -11.72 0.53 -7.27
C MET A 22 -10.87 1.77 -7.47
N GLU A 23 -11.43 2.84 -8.04
CA GLU A 23 -10.73 4.12 -8.22
C GLU A 23 -10.32 4.70 -6.87
N GLN A 24 -11.22 4.66 -5.88
CA GLN A 24 -10.88 5.04 -4.51
C GLN A 24 -9.78 4.15 -3.93
N LEU A 25 -9.85 2.82 -4.07
CA LEU A 25 -8.81 1.93 -3.54
C LEU A 25 -7.44 2.13 -4.22
N GLU A 26 -7.40 2.46 -5.51
CA GLU A 26 -6.17 2.80 -6.24
C GLU A 26 -5.61 4.15 -5.77
N GLU A 27 -6.45 5.16 -5.59
CA GLU A 27 -6.07 6.44 -5.00
C GLU A 27 -5.59 6.25 -3.55
N LEU A 28 -6.22 5.36 -2.80
CA LEU A 28 -5.85 4.99 -1.44
C LEU A 28 -4.56 4.18 -1.37
N GLN A 29 -4.24 3.35 -2.37
CA GLN A 29 -2.92 2.73 -2.48
C GLN A 29 -1.82 3.79 -2.58
N SER A 30 -2.08 4.89 -3.30
CA SER A 30 -1.14 6.02 -3.38
C SER A 30 -1.01 6.75 -2.03
N LEU A 31 -2.08 6.79 -1.23
CA LEU A 31 -2.12 7.42 0.10
C LEU A 31 -1.71 6.48 1.26
N LEU A 32 -1.63 5.17 1.04
CA LEU A 32 -1.03 4.22 2.00
C LEU A 32 0.49 4.41 2.12
N LEU A 33 1.07 5.18 1.21
CA LEU A 33 2.43 5.73 1.26
C LEU A 33 2.53 6.94 2.23
N THR A 34 1.47 7.30 2.95
CA THR A 34 1.49 8.41 3.92
C THR A 34 2.19 8.01 5.23
N ASP A 35 2.87 8.99 5.84
CA ASP A 35 3.57 8.80 7.11
C ASP A 35 2.62 8.67 8.33
N ASN A 36 1.30 8.82 8.13
CA ASN A 36 0.30 8.85 9.20
C ASN A 36 -0.39 7.49 9.39
N LEU A 37 -0.13 6.86 10.54
CA LEU A 37 -0.67 5.54 10.88
C LEU A 37 -2.17 5.54 11.12
N GLU A 38 -2.75 6.62 11.66
CA GLU A 38 -4.21 6.72 11.81
C GLU A 38 -4.92 6.75 10.46
N ILE A 39 -4.28 7.39 9.47
CA ILE A 39 -4.81 7.39 8.10
C ILE A 39 -4.70 5.97 7.55
N ALA A 40 -3.53 5.34 7.62
CA ALA A 40 -3.35 3.96 7.15
C ALA A 40 -4.36 2.97 7.78
N ASP A 41 -4.61 3.09 9.08
CA ASP A 41 -5.58 2.26 9.81
C ASP A 41 -7.03 2.52 9.39
N ARG A 42 -7.42 3.79 9.24
CA ARG A 42 -8.75 4.15 8.69
C ARG A 42 -8.94 3.61 7.28
N LEU A 43 -7.89 3.63 6.45
CA LEU A 43 -7.93 3.11 5.08
C LEU A 43 -8.10 1.59 5.05
N LEU A 44 -7.36 0.87 5.90
CA LEU A 44 -7.49 -0.58 6.02
C LEU A 44 -8.90 -0.98 6.49
N ASN A 45 -9.42 -0.29 7.51
CA ASN A 45 -10.79 -0.49 8.00
C ASN A 45 -11.85 -0.19 6.93
N THR A 46 -11.62 0.82 6.09
CA THR A 46 -12.52 1.15 4.99
C THR A 46 -12.52 0.04 3.95
N ALA A 47 -11.34 -0.43 3.52
CA ALA A 47 -11.21 -1.54 2.59
C ALA A 47 -11.88 -2.82 3.12
N GLN A 48 -11.74 -3.12 4.42
CA GLN A 48 -12.38 -4.26 5.07
C GLN A 48 -13.91 -4.14 5.13
N ARG A 49 -14.44 -2.94 5.36
CA ARG A 49 -15.90 -2.69 5.31
C ARG A 49 -16.44 -2.86 3.90
N CYS A 50 -15.70 -2.39 2.89
CA CYS A 50 -16.07 -2.54 1.49
C CYS A 50 -16.10 -4.01 1.07
N SER A 51 -15.08 -4.81 1.43
CA SER A 51 -15.07 -6.25 1.14
C SER A 51 -16.23 -6.98 1.84
N SER A 52 -16.52 -6.64 3.10
CA SER A 52 -17.66 -7.21 3.84
C SER A 52 -19.01 -6.87 3.20
N GLY A 53 -19.18 -5.62 2.74
CA GLY A 53 -20.39 -5.17 2.05
C GLY A 53 -20.61 -5.89 0.73
N ILE A 54 -19.53 -6.08 -0.04
CA ILE A 54 -19.56 -6.83 -1.30
C ILE A 54 -19.94 -8.30 -1.07
N LEU A 55 -19.35 -8.97 -0.06
CA LEU A 55 -19.69 -10.35 0.29
C LEU A 55 -21.16 -10.51 0.70
N LEU A 56 -21.69 -9.57 1.50
CA LEU A 56 -23.10 -9.56 1.86
C LEU A 56 -23.97 -9.42 0.60
N PHE A 57 -23.60 -8.53 -0.32
CA PHE A 57 -24.31 -8.36 -1.57
C PHE A 57 -24.32 -9.64 -2.40
N ILE A 58 -23.16 -10.30 -2.58
CA ILE A 58 -23.09 -11.60 -3.29
C ILE A 58 -24.01 -12.64 -2.63
N SER A 59 -24.02 -12.74 -1.29
CA SER A 59 -24.88 -13.70 -0.58
C SER A 59 -26.37 -13.46 -0.85
N VAL A 60 -26.78 -12.20 -1.03
CA VAL A 60 -28.15 -11.83 -1.42
C VAL A 60 -28.43 -12.23 -2.87
N PHE A 61 -27.46 -12.08 -3.77
CA PHE A 61 -27.60 -12.44 -5.19
C PHE A 61 -27.60 -13.96 -5.42
N GLU A 62 -26.71 -14.70 -4.76
CA GLU A 62 -26.67 -16.17 -4.78
C GLU A 62 -27.98 -16.76 -4.26
N SER A 63 -28.55 -16.19 -3.19
CA SER A 63 -29.85 -16.63 -2.64
C SER A 63 -31.02 -16.50 -3.62
N ARG A 64 -30.87 -15.68 -4.66
CA ARG A 64 -31.87 -15.45 -5.71
C ARG A 64 -31.57 -16.19 -7.02
N ASN A 65 -30.58 -17.09 -7.02
CA ASN A 65 -30.23 -17.98 -8.14
C ASN A 65 -29.93 -17.25 -9.46
N TRP A 66 -29.38 -16.04 -9.33
CA TRP A 66 -29.03 -15.19 -10.45
C TRP A 66 -27.60 -15.50 -10.89
N ASP A 67 -27.40 -15.73 -12.19
CA ASP A 67 -26.10 -16.03 -12.76
C ASP A 67 -25.13 -14.87 -12.52
N VAL A 68 -24.26 -15.04 -11.52
CA VAL A 68 -23.23 -14.05 -11.16
C VAL A 68 -22.26 -13.98 -12.34
N CYS A 69 -22.40 -12.95 -13.17
CA CYS A 69 -21.58 -12.81 -14.38
C CYS A 69 -20.08 -12.91 -14.05
N VAL A 70 -19.34 -13.61 -14.90
CA VAL A 70 -17.89 -13.82 -14.83
C VAL A 70 -17.12 -12.51 -14.54
N ASP A 71 -17.63 -11.38 -15.03
CA ASP A 71 -17.06 -10.04 -14.82
C ASP A 71 -17.05 -9.63 -13.33
N ILE A 72 -18.11 -9.97 -12.58
CA ILE A 72 -18.19 -9.67 -11.14
C ILE A 72 -17.18 -10.53 -10.38
N LEU A 73 -17.07 -11.82 -10.70
CA LEU A 73 -16.06 -12.70 -10.10
C LEU A 73 -14.62 -12.24 -10.38
N ALA A 74 -14.34 -11.74 -11.59
CA ALA A 74 -13.03 -11.19 -11.93
C ALA A 74 -12.72 -9.91 -11.12
N LEU A 75 -13.69 -9.01 -10.97
CA LEU A 75 -13.55 -7.79 -10.15
C LEU A 75 -13.32 -8.13 -8.67
N LEU A 76 -14.02 -9.14 -8.15
CA LEU A 76 -13.85 -9.59 -6.76
C LEU A 76 -12.47 -10.13 -6.47
N HIS A 77 -11.95 -10.99 -7.35
CA HIS A 77 -10.59 -11.49 -7.20
C HIS A 77 -9.57 -10.36 -7.21
N ARG A 78 -9.73 -9.36 -8.08
CA ARG A 78 -8.84 -8.20 -8.14
C ARG A 78 -8.93 -7.35 -6.86
N LEU A 79 -10.12 -7.17 -6.30
CA LEU A 79 -10.32 -6.42 -5.06
C LEU A 79 -9.73 -7.13 -3.84
N LEU A 80 -9.86 -8.46 -3.77
CA LEU A 80 -9.20 -9.29 -2.76
C LEU A 80 -7.68 -9.23 -2.86
N GLU A 81 -7.13 -9.31 -4.08
CA GLU A 81 -5.69 -9.21 -4.30
C GLU A 81 -5.13 -7.85 -3.87
N ILE A 82 -5.86 -6.76 -4.16
CA ILE A 82 -5.52 -5.42 -3.69
C ILE A 82 -5.52 -5.38 -2.15
N TYR A 83 -6.57 -5.91 -1.52
CA TYR A 83 -6.68 -5.95 -0.06
C TYR A 83 -5.57 -6.75 0.61
N ASP A 84 -5.25 -7.95 0.10
CA ASP A 84 -4.19 -8.80 0.64
C ASP A 84 -2.83 -8.09 0.55
N ASN A 85 -2.56 -7.42 -0.57
CA ASN A 85 -1.36 -6.61 -0.73
C ASN A 85 -1.28 -5.47 0.30
N LEU A 86 -2.41 -4.81 0.58
CA LEU A 86 -2.49 -3.75 1.59
C LEU A 86 -2.21 -4.29 3.00
N VAL A 87 -2.84 -5.41 3.38
CA VAL A 87 -2.66 -6.06 4.68
C VAL A 87 -1.21 -6.49 4.88
N ILE A 88 -0.58 -7.11 3.87
CA ILE A 88 0.81 -7.55 3.92
C ILE A 88 1.73 -6.34 4.15
N ARG A 89 1.53 -5.26 3.39
CA ARG A 89 2.35 -4.04 3.51
C ARG A 89 2.17 -3.37 4.87
N TYR A 90 0.94 -3.23 5.35
CA TYR A 90 0.65 -2.67 6.67
C TYR A 90 1.27 -3.50 7.81
N SER A 91 1.16 -4.83 7.75
CA SER A 91 1.73 -5.74 8.74
C SER A 91 3.26 -5.70 8.77
N LYS A 92 3.91 -5.56 7.61
CA LYS A 92 5.36 -5.34 7.52
C LYS A 92 5.75 -3.99 8.15
N ARG A 93 4.94 -2.95 7.93
CA ARG A 93 5.16 -1.63 8.50
C ARG A 93 4.99 -1.60 10.03
N LEU A 94 4.01 -2.29 10.58
CA LEU A 94 3.82 -2.41 12.03
C LEU A 94 5.02 -3.09 12.71
N ARG A 95 5.44 -4.26 12.20
CA ARG A 95 6.66 -4.94 12.67
C ARG A 95 7.88 -4.02 12.61
N TRP A 96 8.01 -3.24 11.53
CA TRP A 96 9.10 -2.27 11.40
C TRP A 96 9.06 -1.17 12.49
N ILE A 97 7.88 -0.66 12.84
CA ILE A 97 7.74 0.34 13.91
C ILE A 97 8.14 -0.24 15.26
N GLU A 98 7.72 -1.48 15.55
CA GLU A 98 8.04 -2.18 16.79
C GLU A 98 9.54 -2.47 16.90
N GLU A 99 10.18 -2.94 15.82
CA GLU A 99 11.63 -3.16 15.76
C GLU A 99 12.44 -1.86 15.96
N ARG A 100 11.88 -0.71 15.55
CA ARG A 100 12.54 0.61 15.67
C ARG A 100 12.64 1.10 17.12
N GLU A 101 11.70 0.77 17.99
CA GLU A 101 11.82 1.15 19.41
C GLU A 101 12.95 0.40 20.12
N GLN A 102 13.37 -0.73 19.56
CA GLN A 102 14.41 -1.59 20.15
C GLN A 102 15.79 -1.46 19.49
N ASP A 103 15.91 -0.93 18.26
CA ASP A 103 17.20 -0.93 17.56
C ASP A 103 17.47 0.30 16.67
N ASN A 104 18.66 0.89 16.80
CA ASN A 104 19.20 1.94 15.91
C ASN A 104 19.70 1.38 14.56
N SER A 105 19.33 0.13 14.24
CA SER A 105 19.90 -0.76 13.22
C SER A 105 19.85 -0.24 11.78
N PHE A 106 19.01 0.74 11.48
CA PHE A 106 18.89 1.32 10.13
C PHE A 106 19.77 2.54 9.88
N HIS A 107 20.47 3.06 10.90
CA HIS A 107 21.47 4.10 10.67
C HIS A 107 22.51 3.55 9.70
N CYS A 108 22.79 4.32 8.66
CA CYS A 108 23.78 3.89 7.70
C CYS A 108 25.12 3.68 8.41
N ARG A 109 25.77 2.56 8.07
CA ARG A 109 27.10 2.25 8.60
C ARG A 109 28.06 3.34 8.16
N GLN A 110 28.80 3.89 9.11
CA GLN A 110 29.92 4.78 8.80
C GLN A 110 31.18 3.94 8.63
N GLU A 111 31.75 3.94 7.43
CA GLU A 111 33.07 3.38 7.19
C GLU A 111 34.13 4.46 7.36
N ARG A 112 35.08 4.20 8.27
CA ARG A 112 36.31 4.97 8.36
C ARG A 112 37.32 4.37 7.37
N THR A 113 37.71 5.14 6.37
CA THR A 113 38.60 4.71 5.28
C THR A 113 40.07 4.60 5.68
N GLY A 114 40.41 4.77 6.97
CA GLY A 114 41.79 4.83 7.46
C GLY A 114 42.55 6.10 7.08
N THR A 115 41.96 6.97 6.27
CA THR A 115 42.51 8.26 5.84
C THR A 115 41.89 9.43 6.62
N PRO A 116 42.62 10.55 6.83
CA PRO A 116 42.05 11.76 7.41
C PRO A 116 40.89 12.28 6.56
N GLY A 117 39.71 12.45 7.17
CA GLY A 117 38.52 12.94 6.47
C GLY A 117 37.20 12.57 7.15
N ARG A 118 36.08 13.03 6.57
CA ARG A 118 34.73 12.69 7.06
C ARG A 118 34.40 11.22 6.76
N PRO A 119 33.91 10.43 7.73
CA PRO A 119 33.52 9.04 7.50
C PRO A 119 32.52 8.90 6.34
N ARG A 120 32.68 7.84 5.55
CA ARG A 120 31.78 7.57 4.43
C ARG A 120 30.53 6.87 4.94
N PHE A 121 29.38 7.43 4.60
CA PHE A 121 28.09 6.79 4.80
C PHE A 121 27.91 5.65 3.77
N VAL A 122 27.86 4.41 4.25
CA VAL A 122 27.55 3.23 3.44
C VAL A 122 26.04 3.04 3.45
N VAL A 123 25.42 3.43 2.34
CA VAL A 123 24.01 3.20 2.08
C VAL A 123 23.93 2.16 0.96
N SER A 124 23.32 1.02 1.25
CA SER A 124 23.17 -0.09 0.31
C SER A 124 21.91 0.07 -0.54
N LYS A 125 21.93 -0.54 -1.72
CA LYS A 125 20.77 -0.57 -2.63
C LYS A 125 19.57 -1.31 -2.01
N PRO A 126 19.74 -2.53 -1.44
CA PRO A 126 18.63 -3.24 -0.78
C PRO A 126 18.01 -2.47 0.38
N GLN A 127 18.80 -1.67 1.09
CA GLN A 127 18.30 -0.84 2.19
C GLN A 127 17.37 0.28 1.69
N ILE A 128 17.70 0.93 0.57
CA ILE A 128 16.84 1.96 -0.01
C ILE A 128 15.61 1.33 -0.66
N GLU A 129 15.78 0.26 -1.43
CA GLU A 129 14.68 -0.44 -2.12
C GLU A 129 13.69 -1.05 -1.14
N GLY A 130 14.16 -1.73 -0.09
CA GLY A 130 13.26 -2.29 0.93
C GLY A 130 12.43 -1.20 1.63
N LEU A 131 13.01 -0.03 1.90
CA LEU A 131 12.26 1.08 2.49
C LEU A 131 11.30 1.75 1.49
N GLN A 132 11.65 1.76 0.21
CA GLN A 132 10.76 2.23 -0.87
C GLN A 132 9.59 1.26 -1.09
N GLU A 133 9.84 -0.05 -1.09
CA GLU A 133 8.81 -1.10 -1.22
C GLU A 133 7.81 -1.09 -0.06
N LEU A 134 8.27 -0.69 1.13
CA LEU A 134 7.42 -0.44 2.29
C LEU A 134 6.62 0.87 2.17
N GLY A 135 6.88 1.66 1.13
CA GLY A 135 6.10 2.83 0.77
C GLY A 135 6.52 4.13 1.46
N PHE A 136 7.70 4.19 2.07
CA PHE A 136 8.15 5.40 2.76
C PHE A 136 8.52 6.52 1.77
N SER A 137 8.15 7.76 2.13
CA SER A 137 8.58 8.93 1.38
C SER A 137 10.11 9.08 1.41
N TRP A 138 10.71 9.67 0.36
CA TRP A 138 12.15 9.89 0.30
C TRP A 138 12.69 10.74 1.47
N SER A 139 11.89 11.69 1.96
CA SER A 139 12.23 12.48 3.13
C SER A 139 12.31 11.61 4.39
N LYS A 140 11.36 10.68 4.55
CA LYS A 140 11.33 9.73 5.66
C LYS A 140 12.48 8.74 5.58
N ILE A 141 12.74 8.17 4.40
CA ILE A 141 13.88 7.28 4.14
C ILE A 141 15.21 7.96 4.51
N ALA A 142 15.40 9.23 4.14
CA ALA A 142 16.62 9.98 4.48
C ALA A 142 16.79 10.12 6.01
N GLY A 143 15.71 10.49 6.70
CA GLY A 143 15.69 10.55 8.16
C GLY A 143 15.94 9.18 8.82
N MET A 144 15.37 8.11 8.26
CA MET A 144 15.52 6.73 8.74
C MET A 144 16.94 6.20 8.60
N ILE A 145 17.62 6.51 7.50
CA ILE A 145 19.00 6.12 7.24
C ILE A 145 20.00 7.03 7.99
N GLY A 146 19.54 8.16 8.54
CA GLY A 146 20.38 9.12 9.26
C GLY A 146 21.24 9.98 8.32
N ILE A 147 20.74 10.29 7.13
CA ILE A 147 21.45 11.08 6.11
C ILE A 147 20.60 12.25 5.60
N SER A 148 21.25 13.22 4.95
CA SER A 148 20.51 14.31 4.31
C SER A 148 19.74 13.82 3.07
N ARG A 149 18.63 14.49 2.72
CA ARG A 149 17.88 14.23 1.49
C ARG A 149 18.74 14.33 0.23
N ILE A 150 19.67 15.28 0.20
CA ILE A 150 20.62 15.46 -0.91
C ILE A 150 21.58 14.27 -1.00
N THR A 151 22.05 13.76 0.14
CA THR A 151 22.90 12.54 0.19
C THR A 151 22.14 11.33 -0.36
N LEU A 152 20.89 11.14 0.06
CA LEU A 152 20.03 10.06 -0.42
C LEU A 152 19.79 10.17 -1.94
N TYR A 153 19.48 11.37 -2.44
CA TYR A 153 19.26 11.62 -3.86
C TYR A 153 20.49 11.24 -4.71
N ARG A 154 21.68 11.73 -4.34
CA ARG A 154 22.93 11.38 -5.04
C ARG A 154 23.19 9.88 -5.01
N ARG A 155 22.86 9.22 -3.90
CA ARG A 155 23.06 7.77 -3.76
C ARG A 155 22.09 6.98 -4.64
N ARG A 156 20.81 7.38 -4.70
CA ARG A 156 19.82 6.78 -5.59
C ARG A 156 20.26 6.83 -7.05
N LEU A 157 20.71 7.99 -7.52
CA LEU A 157 21.21 8.15 -8.89
C LEU A 157 22.38 7.20 -9.16
N ALA A 158 23.34 7.10 -8.23
CA ALA A 158 24.48 6.21 -8.36
C ALA A 158 24.11 4.71 -8.33
N LEU A 159 22.93 4.35 -7.79
CA LEU A 159 22.45 2.97 -7.67
C LEU A 159 21.34 2.62 -8.67
N GLY A 160 20.89 3.58 -9.47
CA GLY A 160 19.80 3.43 -10.44
C GLY A 160 18.41 3.26 -9.81
N ILE A 161 18.16 3.80 -8.62
CA ILE A 161 16.90 3.59 -7.88
C ILE A 161 15.92 4.74 -8.13
N GLY A 162 14.75 4.42 -8.70
CA GLY A 162 13.66 5.37 -8.96
C GLY A 162 13.96 6.35 -10.09
N ASN A 163 14.67 5.90 -11.13
CA ASN A 163 14.77 6.57 -12.43
C ASN A 163 13.92 5.79 -13.44
N GLU A 164 12.62 5.71 -13.20
CA GLU A 164 11.65 5.39 -14.25
C GLU A 164 10.84 6.67 -14.45
N VAL A 165 10.87 7.15 -15.69
CA VAL A 165 10.04 8.26 -16.21
C VAL A 165 8.66 7.71 -16.45
#